data_AF-A0A7C7NMQ5-F1
#
_entry.id   AF-A0A7C7NMQ5-F1
#
_cell.length_a   1.000
_cell.length_b   1.000
_cell.length_c   1.000
_cell.angle_alpha   90.00
_cell.angle_beta   90.00
_cell.angle_gamma   90.00
#
_symmetry.space_group_name_H-M   'P 1'
#
loop_
_entity.id
_entity.type
_entity.pdbx_description
1 polymer ?
#
loop_
_entity_poly.entity_id
_entity_poly.type
_entity_poly.pdbx_seq_one_letter_code
_entity_poly.pdbx_strand_id
1 'polypeptide(L)'
;QIKALEAQMKTQFKKAFMDLLRKNLESDKPDWEWVKRLHQELRDRICNLTPRRSDIIDDIYDKMDSDIFYNMVSNNVYTGENLLALVNFVFSKIHDLEAPVKNVDTDAKRDEVVLLFQNPNSTIATIVPVFIQSANDRLDCVYKDREIFMKMLQKEQTKK
;
A
#
# COMPACT_ATOMS: atom_id res chain seq x y z
N GLN A 1 15.34 -3.74 25.65
CA GLN A 1 14.02 -3.58 26.30
C GLN A 1 13.16 -2.54 25.57
N ILE A 2 13.64 -1.29 25.35
CA ILE A 2 12.88 -0.25 24.61
C ILE A 2 12.49 -0.68 23.18
N LYS A 3 13.43 -1.21 22.36
CA LYS A 3 13.14 -1.67 20.98
C LYS A 3 12.10 -2.79 20.88
N ALA A 4 12.05 -3.69 21.88
CA ALA A 4 11.09 -4.78 21.90
C ALA A 4 9.68 -4.26 22.25
N LEU A 5 9.60 -3.29 23.17
CA LEU A 5 8.36 -2.61 23.51
C LEU A 5 7.83 -1.79 22.33
N GLU A 6 8.70 -1.05 21.63
CA GLU A 6 8.35 -0.31 20.41
C GLU A 6 7.80 -1.23 19.32
N ALA A 7 8.45 -2.38 19.10
CA ALA A 7 7.98 -3.37 18.13
C ALA A 7 6.62 -3.95 18.50
N GLN A 8 6.41 -4.28 19.79
CA GLN A 8 5.11 -4.77 20.28
C GLN A 8 4.01 -3.71 20.12
N MET A 9 4.30 -2.45 20.45
CA MET A 9 3.36 -1.34 20.24
C MET A 9 3.00 -1.20 18.76
N LYS A 10 3.99 -1.19 17.87
CA LYS A 10 3.76 -1.09 16.41
C LYS A 10 2.86 -2.22 15.91
N THR A 11 3.07 -3.45 16.37
CA THR A 11 2.23 -4.60 16.00
C THR A 11 0.79 -4.45 16.50
N GLN A 12 0.60 -4.00 17.74
CA GLN A 12 -0.74 -3.77 18.29
C GLN A 12 -1.48 -2.66 17.55
N PHE A 13 -0.80 -1.55 17.23
CA PHE A 13 -1.39 -0.47 16.43
C PHE A 13 -1.76 -0.93 15.03
N LYS A 14 -0.89 -1.69 14.35
CA LYS A 14 -1.20 -2.26 13.03
C LYS A 14 -2.45 -3.14 13.10
N LYS A 15 -2.53 -4.03 14.09
CA LYS A 15 -3.69 -4.91 14.26
C LYS A 15 -4.97 -4.10 14.51
N ALA A 16 -4.92 -3.15 15.43
CA ALA A 16 -6.07 -2.28 15.72
C ALA A 16 -6.52 -1.49 14.49
N PHE A 17 -5.58 -0.97 13.69
CA PHE A 17 -5.88 -0.29 12.43
C PHE A 17 -6.58 -1.22 11.43
N MET A 18 -6.07 -2.44 11.25
CA MET A 18 -6.68 -3.47 10.39
C MET A 18 -8.11 -3.80 10.84
N ASP A 19 -8.30 -4.00 12.13
CA ASP A 19 -9.60 -4.34 12.73
C ASP A 19 -10.60 -3.18 12.56
N LEU A 20 -10.15 -1.93 12.76
CA LEU A 20 -10.97 -0.73 12.53
C LEU A 20 -11.37 -0.58 11.07
N LEU A 21 -10.44 -0.78 10.14
CA LEU A 21 -10.71 -0.67 8.71
C LEU A 21 -11.70 -1.75 8.26
N ARG A 22 -11.52 -2.99 8.71
CA ARG A 22 -12.47 -4.08 8.48
C ARG A 22 -13.86 -3.71 8.99
N LYS A 23 -13.96 -3.30 10.26
CA LYS A 23 -15.24 -2.93 10.89
C LYS A 23 -15.94 -1.79 10.15
N ASN A 24 -15.18 -0.82 9.65
CA ASN A 24 -15.74 0.26 8.82
C ASN A 24 -16.33 -0.27 7.51
N LEU A 25 -15.61 -1.14 6.81
CA LEU A 25 -16.05 -1.72 5.54
C LEU A 25 -17.22 -2.70 5.69
N GLU A 26 -17.38 -3.33 6.86
CA GLU A 26 -18.51 -4.20 7.20
C GLU A 26 -19.74 -3.43 7.69
N SER A 27 -19.62 -2.11 7.92
CA SER A 27 -20.73 -1.29 8.39
C SER A 27 -21.79 -1.11 7.32
N ASP A 28 -23.06 -0.96 7.73
CA ASP A 28 -24.16 -0.56 6.82
C ASP A 28 -23.90 0.80 6.14
N LYS A 29 -23.10 1.66 6.77
CA LYS A 29 -22.69 2.97 6.24
C LYS A 29 -21.18 3.15 6.41
N PRO A 30 -20.35 2.55 5.54
CA PRO A 30 -18.91 2.71 5.61
C PRO A 30 -18.50 4.18 5.45
N ASP A 31 -17.50 4.62 6.21
CA ASP A 31 -16.84 5.92 5.99
C ASP A 31 -15.96 5.81 4.74
N TRP A 32 -16.56 6.05 3.57
CA TRP A 32 -15.87 6.03 2.29
C TRP A 32 -14.88 7.19 2.14
N GLU A 33 -15.05 8.29 2.88
CA GLU A 33 -14.10 9.39 2.86
C GLU A 33 -12.79 8.99 3.54
N TRP A 34 -12.86 8.20 4.62
CA TRP A 34 -11.68 7.60 5.21
C TRP A 34 -10.96 6.64 4.26
N VAL A 35 -11.70 5.76 3.58
CA VAL A 35 -11.12 4.81 2.62
C VAL A 35 -10.48 5.56 1.44
N LYS A 36 -11.11 6.64 0.96
CA LYS A 36 -10.55 7.54 -0.06
C LYS A 36 -9.23 8.15 0.38
N ARG A 37 -9.12 8.64 1.63
CA ARG A 37 -7.86 9.16 2.17
C ARG A 37 -6.77 8.09 2.21
N LEU A 38 -7.08 6.87 2.63
CA LEU A 38 -6.11 5.76 2.61
C LEU A 38 -5.62 5.45 1.19
N HIS A 39 -6.51 5.49 0.20
CA HIS A 39 -6.17 5.33 -1.20
C HIS A 39 -5.26 6.46 -1.72
N GLN A 40 -5.57 7.72 -1.38
CA GLN A 40 -4.73 8.89 -1.70
C GLN A 40 -3.34 8.77 -1.06
N GLU A 41 -3.28 8.44 0.22
CA GLU A 41 -2.02 8.27 0.95
C GLU A 41 -1.15 7.20 0.29
N LEU A 42 -1.73 6.07 -0.10
CA LEU A 42 -0.99 4.99 -0.78
C LEU A 42 -0.43 5.47 -2.12
N ARG A 43 -1.24 6.12 -2.94
CA ARG A 43 -0.83 6.71 -4.22
C ARG A 43 0.33 7.68 -4.03
N ASP A 44 0.16 8.64 -3.14
CA ASP A 44 1.12 9.72 -2.92
C ASP A 44 2.44 9.17 -2.37
N ARG A 45 2.40 8.13 -1.52
CA ARG A 45 3.60 7.42 -1.07
C ARG A 45 4.39 6.79 -2.22
N ILE A 46 3.74 6.26 -3.24
CA ILE A 46 4.41 5.69 -4.42
C ILE A 46 5.03 6.83 -5.25
N CYS A 47 4.28 7.89 -5.55
CA CYS A 47 4.78 9.03 -6.33
C CYS A 47 5.98 9.72 -5.67
N ASN A 48 6.01 9.80 -4.33
CA ASN A 48 7.11 10.40 -3.57
C ASN A 48 8.44 9.62 -3.65
N LEU A 49 8.44 8.41 -4.20
CA LEU A 49 9.65 7.64 -4.49
C LEU A 49 10.27 8.01 -5.85
N THR A 50 9.50 8.56 -6.78
CA THR A 50 9.93 8.98 -8.13
C THR A 50 9.60 10.46 -8.43
N PRO A 51 9.98 11.42 -7.57
CA PRO A 51 9.51 12.81 -7.67
C PRO A 51 9.96 13.58 -8.93
N ARG A 52 10.86 13.00 -9.75
CA ARG A 52 11.39 13.62 -10.97
C ARG A 52 10.85 13.01 -12.27
N ARG A 53 10.00 11.98 -12.19
CA ARG A 53 9.43 11.27 -13.34
C ARG A 53 7.96 11.61 -13.47
N SER A 54 7.65 12.76 -14.07
CA SER A 54 6.27 13.22 -14.26
C SER A 54 5.43 12.21 -15.04
N ASP A 55 6.02 11.56 -16.04
CA ASP A 55 5.37 10.49 -16.82
C ASP A 55 4.86 9.33 -15.95
N ILE A 56 5.64 8.92 -14.94
CA ILE A 56 5.24 7.86 -13.99
C ILE A 56 4.22 8.39 -13.00
N ILE A 57 4.37 9.63 -12.54
CA ILE A 57 3.44 10.26 -11.60
C ILE A 57 2.06 10.39 -12.25
N ASP A 58 2.00 10.88 -13.48
CA ASP A 58 0.75 11.09 -14.22
C ASP A 58 0.02 9.74 -14.43
N ASP A 59 0.74 8.69 -14.87
CA ASP A 59 0.16 7.32 -14.98
C ASP A 59 -0.40 6.82 -13.64
N ILE A 60 0.29 7.07 -12.53
CA ILE A 60 -0.19 6.67 -11.20
C ILE A 60 -1.43 7.48 -10.80
N TYR A 61 -1.46 8.79 -11.06
CA TYR A 61 -2.62 9.63 -10.75
C TYR A 61 -3.84 9.25 -11.57
N ASP A 62 -3.65 8.92 -12.84
CA ASP A 62 -4.74 8.47 -13.73
C ASP A 62 -5.31 7.10 -13.29
N LYS A 63 -4.44 6.16 -12.89
CA LYS A 63 -4.87 4.81 -12.49
C LYS A 63 -5.36 4.73 -11.05
N MET A 64 -4.95 5.66 -10.20
CA MET A 64 -5.36 5.78 -8.79
C MET A 64 -6.06 7.12 -8.55
N ASP A 65 -7.01 7.49 -9.41
CA ASP A 65 -7.87 8.64 -9.17
C ASP A 65 -8.80 8.36 -7.97
N SER A 66 -8.56 9.10 -6.89
CA SER A 66 -9.28 8.91 -5.63
C SER A 66 -10.71 9.45 -5.65
N ASP A 67 -11.02 10.42 -6.52
CA ASP A 67 -12.38 10.94 -6.67
C ASP A 67 -13.24 9.96 -7.46
N ILE A 68 -12.69 9.38 -8.54
CA ILE A 68 -13.33 8.29 -9.27
C ILE A 68 -13.50 7.08 -8.36
N PHE A 69 -12.46 6.66 -7.64
CA PHE A 69 -12.53 5.57 -6.68
C PHE A 69 -13.64 5.78 -5.65
N TYR A 70 -13.69 6.97 -5.02
CA TYR A 70 -14.73 7.34 -4.05
C TYR A 70 -16.12 7.19 -4.64
N ASN A 71 -16.35 7.75 -5.82
CA ASN A 71 -17.64 7.66 -6.50
C ASN A 71 -18.03 6.21 -6.80
N MET A 72 -17.07 5.36 -7.16
CA MET A 72 -17.36 3.95 -7.43
C MET A 72 -17.75 3.18 -6.17
N VAL A 73 -17.03 3.37 -5.07
CA VAL A 73 -17.33 2.68 -3.81
C VAL A 73 -18.61 3.20 -3.16
N SER A 74 -18.86 4.52 -3.19
CA SER A 74 -20.05 5.13 -2.59
C SER A 74 -21.34 4.79 -3.33
N ASN A 75 -21.27 4.54 -4.64
CA ASN A 75 -22.41 4.13 -5.46
C ASN A 75 -22.50 2.60 -5.63
N ASN A 76 -21.70 1.83 -4.90
CA ASN A 76 -21.73 0.36 -4.92
C ASN A 76 -21.48 -0.26 -6.32
N VAL A 77 -20.67 0.40 -7.15
CA VAL A 77 -20.27 -0.10 -8.49
C VAL A 77 -18.82 -0.57 -8.53
N TYR A 78 -18.10 -0.48 -7.41
CA TYR A 78 -16.73 -0.97 -7.27
C TYR A 78 -16.73 -2.49 -7.01
N THR A 79 -16.18 -3.26 -7.96
CA THR A 79 -16.23 -4.73 -7.92
C THR A 79 -14.92 -5.33 -7.38
N GLY A 80 -14.94 -6.64 -7.11
CA GLY A 80 -13.72 -7.39 -6.79
C GLY A 80 -12.68 -7.36 -7.91
N GLU A 81 -13.10 -7.29 -9.18
CA GLU A 81 -12.19 -7.17 -10.32
C GLU A 81 -11.46 -5.81 -10.31
N ASN A 82 -12.17 -4.73 -9.96
CA ASN A 82 -11.55 -3.41 -9.78
C ASN A 82 -10.50 -3.44 -8.67
N LEU A 83 -10.81 -4.07 -7.54
CA LEU A 83 -9.86 -4.21 -6.44
C LEU A 83 -8.64 -5.04 -6.84
N LEU A 84 -8.82 -6.17 -7.53
CA LEU A 84 -7.72 -7.02 -7.97
C LEU A 84 -6.81 -6.28 -8.97
N ALA A 85 -7.38 -5.52 -9.89
CA ALA A 85 -6.62 -4.68 -10.82
C ALA A 85 -5.78 -3.63 -10.07
N LEU A 86 -6.36 -2.96 -9.06
CA LEU A 86 -5.65 -2.01 -8.21
C LEU A 86 -4.51 -2.67 -7.43
N VAL A 87 -4.75 -3.84 -6.83
CA VAL A 87 -3.74 -4.62 -6.11
C VAL A 87 -2.55 -4.91 -7.03
N ASN A 88 -2.81 -5.46 -8.21
CA ASN A 88 -1.75 -5.79 -9.17
C ASN A 88 -0.98 -4.55 -9.63
N PHE A 89 -1.69 -3.45 -9.90
CA PHE A 89 -1.06 -2.19 -10.29
C PHE A 89 -0.12 -1.66 -9.19
N VAL A 90 -0.59 -1.58 -7.94
CA VAL A 90 0.21 -1.07 -6.82
C VAL A 90 1.46 -1.94 -6.60
N PHE A 91 1.31 -3.28 -6.58
CA PHE A 91 2.46 -4.17 -6.40
C PHE A 91 3.44 -4.10 -7.59
N SER A 92 2.96 -3.90 -8.82
CA SER A 92 3.83 -3.64 -9.97
C SER A 92 4.66 -2.37 -9.79
N LYS A 93 4.06 -1.27 -9.32
CA LYS A 93 4.80 -0.04 -9.07
C LYS A 93 5.81 -0.20 -7.94
N ILE A 94 5.49 -0.94 -6.88
CA ILE A 94 6.44 -1.24 -5.81
C ILE A 94 7.62 -2.05 -6.35
N HIS A 95 7.34 -3.08 -7.16
CA HIS A 95 8.35 -3.91 -7.82
C HIS A 95 9.30 -3.09 -8.70
N ASP A 96 8.79 -2.08 -9.41
CA ASP A 96 9.60 -1.18 -10.24
C ASP A 96 10.50 -0.22 -9.42
N LEU A 97 10.13 0.03 -8.17
CA LEU A 97 10.80 0.99 -7.27
C LEU A 97 11.81 0.35 -6.32
N GLU A 98 11.77 -0.98 -6.18
CA GLU A 98 12.62 -1.71 -5.26
C GLU A 98 13.80 -2.40 -5.96
N ALA A 99 14.75 -2.90 -5.18
CA ALA A 99 15.88 -3.63 -5.73
C ALA A 99 15.43 -5.01 -6.23
N PRO A 100 15.88 -5.49 -7.42
CA PRO A 100 15.42 -6.76 -8.00
C PRO A 100 15.49 -7.99 -7.08
N VAL A 101 16.48 -8.03 -6.18
CA VAL A 101 16.64 -9.11 -5.20
C VAL A 101 15.47 -9.21 -4.20
N LYS A 102 14.72 -8.13 -4.01
CA LYS A 102 13.60 -8.04 -3.07
C LYS A 102 12.24 -8.28 -3.72
N ASN A 103 12.19 -8.39 -5.05
CA ASN A 103 10.95 -8.59 -5.80
C ASN A 103 10.25 -9.89 -5.39
N VAL A 104 11.02 -10.91 -5.00
CA VAL A 104 10.49 -12.17 -4.46
C VAL A 104 9.60 -11.97 -3.23
N ASP A 105 9.96 -11.03 -2.34
CA ASP A 105 9.16 -10.74 -1.15
C ASP A 105 7.88 -9.99 -1.51
N THR A 106 7.95 -9.09 -2.49
CA THR A 106 6.81 -8.30 -2.97
C THR A 106 5.83 -9.18 -3.73
N ASP A 107 6.32 -10.10 -4.57
CA ASP A 107 5.53 -11.11 -5.27
C ASP A 107 4.82 -12.02 -4.26
N ALA A 108 5.53 -12.52 -3.24
CA ALA A 108 4.92 -13.33 -2.20
C ALA A 108 3.79 -12.56 -1.48
N LYS A 109 3.97 -11.27 -1.19
CA LYS A 109 2.93 -10.44 -0.56
C LYS A 109 1.75 -10.15 -1.48
N ARG A 110 1.99 -9.93 -2.77
CA ARG A 110 0.93 -9.83 -3.78
C ARG A 110 0.13 -11.13 -3.82
N ASP A 111 0.82 -12.26 -3.92
CA ASP A 111 0.18 -13.57 -4.06
C ASP A 111 -0.65 -13.93 -2.83
N GLU A 112 -0.18 -13.60 -1.61
CA GLU A 112 -0.99 -13.70 -0.38
C GLU A 112 -2.32 -12.94 -0.49
N VAL A 113 -2.31 -11.72 -1.03
CA VAL A 113 -3.51 -10.89 -1.22
C VAL A 113 -4.39 -11.47 -2.33
N VAL A 114 -3.80 -11.90 -3.45
CA VAL A 114 -4.51 -12.48 -4.60
C VAL A 114 -5.22 -13.79 -4.21
N LEU A 115 -4.60 -14.62 -3.37
CA LEU A 115 -5.21 -15.85 -2.86
C LEU A 115 -6.51 -15.58 -2.07
N LEU A 116 -6.65 -14.42 -1.44
CA LEU A 116 -7.90 -14.06 -0.76
C LEU A 116 -9.06 -13.91 -1.76
N PHE A 117 -8.82 -13.46 -2.99
CA PHE A 117 -9.87 -13.38 -4.02
C PHE A 117 -10.35 -14.76 -4.48
N GLN A 118 -9.54 -15.79 -4.32
CA GLN A 118 -9.90 -17.17 -4.66
C GLN A 118 -10.65 -17.88 -3.54
N ASN A 119 -10.63 -17.32 -2.32
CA ASN A 119 -11.30 -17.89 -1.17
C ASN A 119 -12.78 -17.46 -1.15
N PRO A 120 -13.74 -18.40 -1.21
CA PRO A 120 -15.17 -18.09 -1.29
C PRO A 120 -15.72 -17.37 -0.04
N ASN A 121 -14.99 -17.41 1.08
CA ASN A 121 -15.37 -16.74 2.32
C ASN A 121 -14.75 -15.35 2.47
N SER A 122 -13.93 -14.90 1.52
CA SER A 122 -13.33 -13.57 1.57
C SER A 122 -14.26 -12.53 1.00
N THR A 123 -14.28 -11.37 1.65
CA THR A 123 -15.03 -10.19 1.22
C THR A 123 -14.07 -9.04 0.94
N ILE A 124 -14.56 -7.97 0.32
CA ILE A 124 -13.79 -6.73 0.16
C ILE A 124 -13.29 -6.23 1.54
N ALA A 125 -14.12 -6.35 2.58
CA ALA A 125 -13.76 -5.94 3.94
C ALA A 125 -12.64 -6.79 4.58
N THR A 126 -12.47 -8.05 4.16
CA THR A 126 -11.34 -8.88 4.62
C THR A 126 -10.08 -8.66 3.77
N ILE A 127 -10.23 -8.36 2.48
CA ILE A 127 -9.12 -8.19 1.53
C ILE A 127 -8.43 -6.84 1.69
N VAL A 128 -9.21 -5.74 1.72
CA VAL A 128 -8.68 -4.37 1.72
C VAL A 128 -7.68 -4.12 2.86
N PRO A 129 -7.93 -4.52 4.12
CA PRO A 129 -6.95 -4.33 5.18
C PRO A 129 -5.62 -5.04 4.87
N VAL A 130 -5.67 -6.31 4.47
CA VAL A 130 -4.45 -7.09 4.16
C VAL A 130 -3.68 -6.46 3.01
N PHE A 131 -4.39 -6.01 1.97
CA PHE A 131 -3.78 -5.28 0.86
C PHE A 131 -3.07 -3.99 1.32
N ILE A 132 -3.76 -3.11 2.05
CA ILE A 132 -3.20 -1.85 2.53
C ILE A 132 -1.99 -2.11 3.42
N GLN A 133 -2.04 -3.11 4.30
CA GLN A 133 -0.91 -3.46 5.15
C GLN A 133 0.29 -3.91 4.34
N SER A 134 0.09 -4.88 3.45
CA SER A 134 1.16 -5.48 2.65
C SER A 134 1.83 -4.44 1.74
N ALA A 135 1.04 -3.59 1.09
CA ALA A 135 1.58 -2.52 0.25
C ALA A 135 2.40 -1.50 1.06
N ASN A 136 1.88 -1.05 2.22
CA ASN A 136 2.60 -0.11 3.08
C ASN A 136 3.87 -0.72 3.69
N ASP A 137 3.86 -2.00 4.05
CA ASP A 137 5.04 -2.69 4.59
C ASP A 137 6.15 -2.82 3.54
N ARG A 138 5.80 -3.08 2.28
CA ARG A 138 6.78 -3.06 1.18
C ARG A 138 7.28 -1.64 0.90
N LEU A 139 6.41 -0.65 0.86
CA LEU A 139 6.83 0.75 0.70
C LEU A 139 7.77 1.18 1.82
N ASP A 140 7.50 0.83 3.09
CA ASP A 140 8.41 1.08 4.21
C ASP A 140 9.82 0.52 3.95
N CYS A 141 9.92 -0.68 3.35
CA CYS A 141 11.19 -1.26 2.95
C CYS A 141 11.90 -0.42 1.87
N VAL A 142 11.18 0.01 0.83
CA VAL A 142 11.74 0.84 -0.24
C VAL A 142 12.24 2.19 0.30
N TYR A 143 11.46 2.84 1.16
CA TYR A 143 11.86 4.08 1.83
C TYR A 143 13.13 3.90 2.67
N LYS A 144 13.22 2.79 3.41
CA LYS A 144 14.40 2.47 4.22
C LYS A 144 15.64 2.26 3.37
N ASP A 145 15.52 1.54 2.24
CA ASP A 145 16.64 1.33 1.33
C ASP A 145 17.11 2.65 0.71
N ARG A 146 16.16 3.50 0.29
CA ARG A 146 16.46 4.85 -0.20
C ARG A 146 17.23 5.67 0.83
N GLU A 147 16.80 5.64 2.09
CA GLU A 147 17.46 6.35 3.18
C GLU A 147 18.90 5.84 3.41
N ILE A 148 19.09 4.53 3.43
CA ILE A 148 20.41 3.90 3.57
C ILE A 148 21.33 4.32 2.42
N PHE A 149 20.83 4.23 1.19
CA PHE A 149 21.57 4.62 -0.01
C PHE A 149 21.99 6.10 0.02
N MET A 150 21.06 7.01 0.35
CA MET A 150 21.37 8.44 0.44
C MET A 150 22.41 8.74 1.53
N LYS A 151 22.36 8.05 2.67
CA LYS A 151 23.39 8.17 3.73
C LYS A 151 24.76 7.67 3.26
N MET A 152 24.82 6.62 2.44
CA MET A 152 26.07 6.14 1.87
C MET A 152 26.68 7.18 0.92
N LEU A 153 25.89 7.74 0.00
CA LEU A 153 26.35 8.78 -0.93
C LEU A 153 26.92 10.02 -0.23
N GLN A 154 26.25 10.49 0.82
CA GLN A 154 26.72 11.65 1.60
C GLN A 154 28.08 11.39 2.27
N LYS A 155 28.29 10.18 2.80
CA LYS A 155 29.56 9.78 3.43
C LYS A 155 30.70 9.67 2.43
N GLU A 156 30.42 9.35 1.16
CA GLU A 156 31.44 9.31 0.11
C GLU A 156 31.80 10.72 -0.37
N GLN A 157 30.84 11.64 -0.41
CA GLN A 157 31.07 13.04 -0.78
C GLN A 157 31.88 13.82 0.27
N THR A 158 31.74 13.52 1.56
CA THR A 158 32.53 14.16 2.63
C THR A 158 33.93 13.58 2.81
N LYS A 159 34.25 12.46 2.14
CA LYS A 159 35.60 11.86 2.12
C LYS A 159 36.47 12.36 0.96
N LYS A 160 35.89 13.07 0.00
CA LYS A 160 36.60 13.76 -1.10
C LYS A 160 36.81 15.22 -0.75
#